data_AF-A0A534BVU4-F1
#
_entry.id   AF-A0A534BVU4-F1
#
_cell.length_a   1.000
_cell.length_b   1.000
_cell.length_c   1.000
_cell.angle_alpha   90.00
_cell.angle_beta   90.00
_cell.angle_gamma   90.00
#
_symmetry.space_group_name_H-M   'P 1'
#
loop_
_entity.id
_entity.type
_entity.pdbx_description
1 polymer ?
#
loop_
_entity_poly.entity_id
_entity_poly.type
_entity_poly.pdbx_seq_one_letter_code
_entity_poly.pdbx_strand_id
1 'polypeptide(L)'
;MTTAPAPLAESAERRVTTSGRAYRQRDYLSENRVLLRKIIVEGLGHAWSGGDARHAFNDAAEPDASQLIWEFVSEFRRSPGQRVPAGAWWSQLLRAVRG
;
A
#
# COMPACT_ATOMS: atom_id res chain seq x y z
N MET A 1 21.92 11.67 -11.96
CA MET A 1 21.72 10.21 -11.94
C MET A 1 20.81 9.91 -10.75
N THR A 2 19.57 9.48 -10.98
CA THR A 2 18.65 9.07 -9.89
C THR A 2 19.06 7.67 -9.44
N THR A 3 19.67 7.57 -8.27
CA THR A 3 19.95 6.27 -7.63
C THR A 3 18.62 5.56 -7.35
N ALA A 4 18.52 4.27 -7.70
CA ALA A 4 17.36 3.46 -7.36
C ALA A 4 17.18 3.44 -5.83
N PRO A 5 15.94 3.49 -5.32
CA PRO A 5 15.71 3.39 -3.88
C PRO A 5 16.29 2.08 -3.34
N ALA A 6 16.84 2.12 -2.13
CA ALA A 6 17.30 0.91 -1.45
C ALA A 6 16.15 -0.11 -1.34
N PRO A 7 16.46 -1.43 -1.40
CA PRO A 7 15.45 -2.46 -1.26
C PRO A 7 14.76 -2.34 0.11
N LEU A 8 13.45 -2.60 0.14
CA LEU A 8 12.68 -2.63 1.39
C LEU A 8 13.08 -3.87 2.21
N ALA A 9 13.26 -3.69 3.52
CA ALA A 9 13.39 -4.81 4.46
C ALA A 9 12.06 -5.57 4.53
N GLU A 10 12.10 -6.89 4.68
CA GLU A 10 10.91 -7.74 4.67
C GLU A 10 10.66 -8.34 6.06
N SER A 11 9.42 -8.26 6.56
CA SER A 11 9.02 -8.95 7.78
C SER A 11 8.86 -10.44 7.53
N ALA A 12 8.98 -11.26 8.58
CA ALA A 12 8.44 -12.62 8.54
C ALA A 12 6.95 -12.60 8.19
N GLU A 13 6.47 -13.62 7.47
CA GLU A 13 5.04 -13.76 7.17
C GLU A 13 4.28 -14.21 8.41
N ARG A 14 3.19 -13.51 8.70
CA ARG A 14 2.27 -13.82 9.79
C ARG A 14 0.97 -14.36 9.20
N ARG A 15 0.49 -15.48 9.72
CA ARG A 15 -0.87 -15.94 9.46
C ARG A 15 -1.80 -15.39 10.55
N VAL A 16 -2.92 -14.81 10.13
CA VAL A 16 -3.95 -14.23 11.01
C VAL A 16 -5.25 -14.98 10.78
N THR A 17 -5.87 -15.46 11.86
CA THR A 17 -7.17 -16.12 11.85
C THR A 17 -8.26 -15.13 12.23
N THR A 18 -9.34 -15.11 11.48
CA THR A 18 -10.54 -14.30 11.74
C THR A 18 -11.73 -15.21 12.04
N SER A 19 -12.91 -14.65 12.29
CA SER A 19 -14.17 -15.42 12.34
C SER A 19 -14.59 -15.99 10.99
N GLY A 20 -14.04 -15.47 9.88
CA GLY A 20 -14.23 -15.97 8.52
C GLY A 20 -12.98 -16.67 8.02
N ARG A 21 -12.36 -16.08 6.99
CA ARG A 21 -11.15 -16.60 6.34
C ARG A 21 -9.90 -16.19 7.11
N ALA A 22 -8.93 -17.08 7.17
CA ALA A 22 -7.58 -16.71 7.55
C ALA A 22 -6.90 -15.93 6.42
N TYR A 23 -5.94 -15.08 6.76
CA TYR A 23 -5.09 -14.41 5.78
C TYR A 23 -3.62 -14.45 6.18
N ARG A 24 -2.73 -14.37 5.19
CA ARG A 24 -1.29 -14.22 5.40
C ARG A 24 -0.90 -12.78 5.15
N GLN A 25 -0.14 -12.21 6.07
CA GLN A 25 0.34 -10.85 6.03
C GLN A 25 1.86 -10.81 6.00
N ARG A 26 2.40 -9.94 5.15
CA ARG A 26 3.81 -9.63 5.11
C ARG A 26 4.01 -8.13 4.89
N ASP A 27 4.86 -7.53 5.71
CA ASP A 27 5.13 -6.10 5.68
C ASP A 27 6.53 -5.85 5.09
N TYR A 28 6.64 -4.78 4.31
CA TYR A 28 7.89 -4.32 3.69
C TYR A 28 8.20 -2.92 4.22
N LEU A 29 9.42 -2.73 4.71
CA LEU A 29 9.80 -1.60 5.53
C LEU A 29 10.97 -0.81 4.93
N SER A 30 10.95 0.50 5.13
CA SER A 30 12.10 1.38 4.95
C SER A 30 12.27 2.21 6.21
N GLU A 31 13.49 2.31 6.74
CA GLU A 31 13.76 3.08 7.96
C GLU A 31 12.81 2.72 9.12
N ASN A 32 12.54 1.42 9.30
CA ASN A 32 11.63 0.88 10.31
C ASN A 32 10.15 1.28 10.17
N ARG A 33 9.76 1.89 9.05
CA ARG A 33 8.37 2.21 8.71
C ARG A 33 7.86 1.23 7.65
N VAL A 34 6.71 0.62 7.88
CA VAL A 34 6.03 -0.20 6.86
C VAL A 34 5.60 0.72 5.72
N LEU A 35 6.05 0.45 4.50
CA LEU A 35 5.65 1.20 3.29
C LEU A 35 4.72 0.38 2.38
N LEU A 36 4.74 -0.94 2.52
CA LEU A 36 3.85 -1.85 1.80
C LEU A 36 3.44 -2.99 2.73
N ARG A 37 2.16 -3.32 2.72
CA ARG A 37 1.60 -4.51 3.38
C ARG A 37 0.97 -5.39 2.33
N LYS A 38 1.45 -6.64 2.22
CA LYS A 38 0.88 -7.68 1.37
C LYS A 38 -0.05 -8.54 2.22
N ILE A 39 -1.30 -8.67 1.78
CA ILE A 39 -2.30 -9.55 2.38
C ILE A 39 -2.79 -10.54 1.34
N ILE A 40 -2.76 -11.83 1.69
CA ILE A 40 -3.31 -12.93 0.88
C ILE A 40 -4.40 -13.61 1.70
N VAL A 41 -5.66 -13.38 1.34
CA VAL A 41 -6.82 -14.03 1.98
C VAL A 41 -6.95 -15.45 1.44
N GLU A 42 -6.98 -16.43 2.35
CA GLU A 42 -6.92 -17.83 1.97
C GLU A 42 -8.24 -18.30 1.33
N GLY A 43 -8.15 -18.86 0.12
CA GLY A 43 -9.28 -19.44 -0.60
C GLY A 43 -10.31 -18.44 -1.15
N LEU A 44 -10.00 -17.13 -1.16
CA LEU A 44 -10.92 -16.09 -1.64
C LEU A 44 -11.10 -16.11 -3.18
N GLY A 45 -10.04 -16.46 -3.92
CA GLY A 45 -10.06 -16.41 -5.39
C GLY A 45 -10.15 -14.96 -5.91
N HIS A 46 -11.08 -14.72 -6.84
CA HIS A 46 -11.29 -13.40 -7.47
C HIS A 46 -12.43 -12.58 -6.81
N ALA A 47 -12.92 -13.01 -5.65
CA ALA A 47 -13.88 -12.24 -4.88
C ALA A 47 -13.20 -11.09 -4.11
N TRP A 48 -13.99 -10.08 -3.75
CA TRP A 48 -13.64 -9.06 -2.78
C TRP A 48 -13.88 -9.57 -1.36
N SER A 49 -12.90 -9.42 -0.46
CA SER A 49 -13.00 -9.89 0.93
C SER A 49 -13.83 -8.92 1.78
N GLY A 50 -14.84 -9.44 2.48
CA GLY A 50 -15.82 -8.67 3.21
C GLY A 50 -16.84 -7.97 2.32
N GLY A 51 -17.39 -6.86 2.82
CA GLY A 51 -18.45 -6.12 2.15
C GLY A 51 -19.83 -6.76 2.23
N ASP A 52 -20.76 -6.22 1.45
CA ASP A 52 -22.17 -6.63 1.47
C ASP A 52 -22.41 -7.83 0.54
N ALA A 53 -22.92 -8.94 1.08
CA ALA A 53 -23.26 -10.16 0.34
C ALA A 53 -24.36 -9.97 -0.73
N ARG A 54 -25.09 -8.85 -0.71
CA ARG A 54 -26.09 -8.51 -1.72
C ARG A 54 -25.48 -8.07 -3.05
N HIS A 55 -24.19 -7.72 -3.07
CA HIS A 55 -23.49 -7.31 -4.28
C HIS A 55 -22.66 -8.47 -4.84
N ALA A 56 -22.70 -8.62 -6.17
CA ALA A 56 -21.93 -9.64 -6.85
C ALA A 56 -20.42 -9.45 -6.61
N PHE A 57 -19.70 -10.58 -6.59
CA PHE A 57 -18.25 -10.65 -6.39
C PHE A 57 -17.75 -10.29 -4.99
N ASN A 58 -18.61 -9.91 -4.05
CA ASN A 58 -18.25 -9.84 -2.64
C ASN A 58 -18.34 -11.21 -1.97
N ASP A 59 -17.40 -11.50 -1.08
CA ASP A 59 -17.48 -12.58 -0.11
C ASP A 59 -17.53 -11.94 1.27
N ALA A 60 -18.73 -11.92 1.89
CA ALA A 60 -18.95 -11.25 3.16
C ALA A 60 -18.25 -11.91 4.37
N ALA A 61 -17.54 -13.03 4.18
CA ALA A 61 -16.67 -13.56 5.23
C ALA A 61 -15.52 -12.59 5.53
N GLU A 62 -15.20 -12.40 6.81
CA GLU A 62 -13.99 -11.70 7.24
C GLU A 62 -12.73 -12.27 6.57
N PRO A 63 -11.66 -11.47 6.37
CA PRO A 63 -11.52 -10.07 6.77
C PRO A 63 -12.19 -9.09 5.81
N ASP A 64 -12.60 -7.91 6.29
CA ASP A 64 -12.98 -6.79 5.42
C ASP A 64 -11.75 -6.11 4.78
N ALA A 65 -11.63 -6.21 3.45
CA ALA A 65 -10.49 -5.64 2.71
C ALA A 65 -10.44 -4.11 2.77
N SER A 66 -11.60 -3.43 2.76
CA SER A 66 -11.66 -1.97 2.84
C SER A 66 -11.22 -1.49 4.21
N GLN A 67 -11.60 -2.19 5.27
CA GLN A 67 -11.13 -1.91 6.62
C GLN A 67 -9.62 -2.12 6.75
N LEU A 68 -9.08 -3.24 6.27
CA LEU A 68 -7.64 -3.51 6.29
C LEU A 68 -6.83 -2.44 5.54
N ILE A 69 -7.34 -1.99 4.38
CA ILE A 69 -6.74 -0.89 3.61
C ILE A 69 -6.79 0.40 4.43
N TRP A 70 -7.95 0.73 5.02
CA TRP A 70 -8.13 1.92 5.83
C TRP A 70 -7.18 1.96 7.03
N GLU A 71 -7.10 0.87 7.79
CA GLU A 71 -6.20 0.72 8.93
C GLU A 71 -4.77 1.06 8.53
N PHE A 72 -4.28 0.50 7.41
CA PHE A 72 -2.95 0.83 6.89
C PHE A 72 -2.83 2.31 6.51
N VAL A 73 -3.68 2.83 5.62
CA VAL A 73 -3.50 4.21 5.10
C VAL A 73 -3.72 5.28 6.17
N SER A 74 -4.50 4.99 7.22
CA SER A 74 -4.74 5.91 8.33
C SER A 74 -3.48 6.22 9.15
N GLU A 75 -2.47 5.35 9.10
CA GLU A 75 -1.13 5.57 9.68
C GLU A 75 -0.30 6.60 8.90
N PHE A 76 -0.77 7.02 7.71
CA PHE A 76 -0.05 7.93 6.82
C PHE A 76 -0.78 9.26 6.71
N ARG A 77 -0.05 10.35 6.95
CA ARG A 77 -0.49 11.70 6.62
C ARG A 77 0.40 12.26 5.53
N ARG A 78 -0.22 12.89 4.53
CA ARG A 78 0.53 13.69 3.56
C ARG A 78 1.02 14.95 4.27
N SER A 79 2.32 15.23 4.20
CA SER A 79 2.84 16.51 4.65
C SER A 79 2.21 17.62 3.78
N PRO A 80 1.58 18.64 4.37
CA PRO A 80 1.13 19.81 3.62
C PRO A 80 2.36 20.55 3.08
N GLY A 81 2.74 20.25 1.83
CA GLY A 81 3.95 20.79 1.21
C GLY A 81 4.47 19.99 0.02
N GLN A 82 4.15 18.70 -0.08
CA GLN A 82 4.53 17.88 -1.23
C GLN A 82 3.50 18.01 -2.37
N ARG A 83 3.34 19.24 -2.88
CA ARG A 83 2.82 19.48 -4.23
C ARG A 83 4.04 19.64 -5.12
N VAL A 84 4.34 18.64 -5.95
CA VAL A 84 5.25 18.87 -7.07
C VAL A 84 4.55 19.90 -7.97
N PRO A 85 5.09 21.11 -8.17
CA PRO A 85 4.44 22.07 -9.05
C PRO A 85 4.37 21.47 -10.45
N ALA A 86 3.18 21.42 -11.03
CA ALA A 86 3.05 21.17 -12.46
C ALA A 86 3.86 22.27 -13.18
N GLY A 87 4.93 21.89 -13.89
CA GLY A 87 5.81 22.80 -14.61
C GLY A 87 7.22 23.03 -14.07
N ALA A 88 7.64 22.42 -12.95
CA ALA A 88 9.02 22.53 -12.42
C ALA A 88 10.11 21.78 -13.23
N TRP A 89 9.89 21.55 -14.52
CA TRP A 89 10.68 20.66 -15.38
C TRP A 89 11.65 21.48 -16.25
N TRP A 90 11.36 22.78 -16.43
CA TRP A 90 12.09 23.67 -17.35
C TRP A 90 13.18 24.51 -16.64
N SER A 91 13.05 24.76 -15.34
CA SER A 91 13.99 25.62 -14.58
C SER A 91 15.34 24.94 -14.27
N GLN A 92 15.49 23.66 -14.57
CA GLN A 92 16.76 22.94 -14.51
C GLN A 92 17.52 22.96 -15.86
N LEU A 93 16.83 23.19 -16.99
CA LEU A 93 17.44 23.19 -18.33
C LEU A 93 18.11 24.53 -18.72
N LEU A 94 17.63 25.66 -18.22
CA LEU A 94 18.18 26.99 -18.60
C LEU A 94 19.53 27.33 -17.94
N ARG A 95 19.97 26.57 -16.93
CA ARG A 95 21.31 26.74 -16.33
C ARG A 95 22.42 26.04 -17.12
N ALA A 96 22.07 25.15 -18.04
CA ALA A 96 23.05 24.41 -18.84
C ALA A 96 23.37 25.05 -20.21
N VAL A 97 22.74 26.18 -20.56
CA VAL A 97 22.91 26.85 -21.88
C VAL A 97 23.55 28.24 -21.74
N ARG A 98 24.05 28.61 -20.55
CA ARG A 98 24.82 29.85 -20.32
C ARG A 98 26.11 29.58 -19.55
N GLY A 99 26.90 28.61 -20.02
CA GLY A 99 28.28 28.37 -19.62
C GLY A 99 29.13 28.18 -20.85
#